data_AF-A0A2S5KGZ6-F1
#
_entry.id   AF-A0A2S5KGZ6-F1
#
_cell.length_a   1.000
_cell.length_b   1.000
_cell.length_c   1.000
_cell.angle_alpha   90.00
_cell.angle_beta   90.00
_cell.angle_gamma   90.00
#
_symmetry.space_group_name_H-M   'P 1'
#
loop_
_entity.id
_entity.type
_entity.pdbx_description
1 polymer ?
#
loop_
_entity_poly.entity_id
_entity_poly.type
_entity_poly.pdbx_seq_one_letter_code
_entity_poly.pdbx_strand_id
1 'polypeptide(L)'
;MSFLHDKKYLQAGTVVSVKCSHQINVLVMDDTNFNKYRRGESCRTYGGFYTRFPANISVPSTGNWNVVLALPPGHSARIQHSIQYIS
;
A
#
# COMPACT_ATOMS: atom_id res chain seq x y z
N MET A 1 5.35 -13.73 5.12
CA MET A 1 4.14 -12.88 5.14
C MET A 1 3.49 -12.94 3.76
N SER A 2 2.17 -13.14 3.70
CA SER A 2 1.43 -13.02 2.44
C SER A 2 0.88 -11.61 2.35
N PHE A 3 1.18 -10.90 1.26
CA PHE A 3 0.64 -9.58 0.96
C PHE A 3 0.40 -9.48 -0.54
N LEU A 4 -0.56 -8.64 -0.93
CA LEU A 4 -0.70 -8.23 -2.32
C LEU A 4 0.20 -7.02 -2.57
N HIS A 5 0.80 -6.98 -3.75
CA HIS A 5 1.77 -5.97 -4.13
C HIS A 5 1.53 -5.50 -5.55
N ASP A 6 1.50 -4.18 -5.73
CA ASP A 6 1.54 -3.53 -7.02
C ASP A 6 2.68 -2.50 -7.03
N LYS A 7 3.37 -2.36 -8.17
CA LYS A 7 4.47 -1.41 -8.34
C LYS A 7 4.18 -0.53 -9.55
N LYS A 8 4.25 0.79 -9.35
CA LYS A 8 3.96 1.77 -10.40
C LYS A 8 4.83 3.01 -10.29
N TYR A 9 5.19 3.58 -11.44
CA TYR A 9 5.79 4.91 -11.50
C TYR A 9 4.68 5.96 -11.43
N LEU A 10 4.75 6.86 -10.45
CA LEU A 10 3.74 7.88 -10.16
C LEU A 10 4.37 9.27 -10.11
N GLN A 11 3.58 10.28 -10.47
CA GLN A 11 3.97 11.68 -10.31
C GLN A 11 3.67 12.17 -8.89
N ALA A 12 4.45 13.13 -8.39
CA ALA A 12 4.19 13.79 -7.12
C ALA A 12 2.73 14.30 -7.07
N GLY A 13 2.06 14.11 -5.94
CA GLY A 13 0.66 14.49 -5.75
C GLY A 13 -0.36 13.43 -6.18
N THR A 14 0.02 12.45 -7.03
CA THR A 14 -0.88 11.36 -7.44
C THR A 14 -1.41 10.63 -6.21
N VAL A 15 -2.73 10.42 -6.17
CA VAL A 15 -3.42 9.73 -5.07
C VAL A 15 -3.57 8.26 -5.44
N VAL A 16 -2.99 7.39 -4.62
CA VAL A 16 -3.28 5.96 -4.60
C VAL A 16 -4.58 5.78 -3.83
N SER A 17 -5.66 5.44 -4.54
CA SER A 17 -6.98 5.17 -3.96
C SER A 17 -7.25 3.67 -3.95
N VAL A 18 -7.34 3.10 -2.75
CA VAL A 18 -7.55 1.66 -2.56
C VAL A 18 -8.94 1.43 -2.02
N LYS A 19 -9.69 0.50 -2.63
CA LYS A 19 -10.88 -0.10 -2.02
C LYS A 19 -10.56 -1.51 -1.58
N CYS A 20 -11.09 -1.92 -0.43
CA CYS A 20 -10.97 -3.28 0.08
C CYS A 20 -12.26 -3.69 0.79
N SER A 21 -12.58 -4.98 0.70
CA SER A 21 -13.69 -5.63 1.42
C SER A 21 -13.40 -5.88 2.91
N HIS A 22 -12.13 -5.78 3.33
CA HIS A 22 -11.68 -6.10 4.68
C HIS A 22 -10.82 -4.97 5.25
N GLN A 23 -10.88 -4.82 6.56
CA GLN A 23 -9.92 -3.98 7.29
C GLN A 23 -8.50 -4.55 7.11
N ILE A 24 -7.56 -3.70 6.66
CA ILE A 24 -6.25 -4.15 6.24
C ILE A 24 -5.24 -3.00 6.31
N ASN A 25 -3.95 -3.33 6.36
CA ASN A 25 -2.91 -2.34 6.10
C ASN A 25 -2.85 -2.02 4.61
N VAL A 26 -2.90 -0.73 4.28
CA VAL A 26 -2.57 -0.19 2.96
C VAL A 26 -1.32 0.67 3.13
N LEU A 27 -0.21 0.19 2.61
CA LEU A 27 1.11 0.80 2.77
C LEU A 27 1.65 1.19 1.40
N VAL A 28 2.10 2.44 1.26
CA VAL A 28 2.72 2.98 0.05
C VAL A 28 4.16 3.36 0.38
N MET A 29 5.11 2.85 -0.39
CA MET A 29 6.55 2.95 -0.11
C MET A 29 7.37 3.11 -1.39
N ASP A 30 8.50 3.80 -1.32
CA ASP A 30 9.50 3.73 -2.39
C ASP A 30 10.20 2.34 -2.40
N ASP A 31 11.06 2.11 -3.38
CA ASP A 31 11.78 0.84 -3.52
C ASP A 31 12.69 0.52 -2.33
N THR A 32 13.36 1.53 -1.76
CA THR A 32 14.25 1.34 -0.61
C THR A 32 13.47 0.88 0.62
N ASN A 33 12.34 1.51 0.89
CA ASN A 33 11.48 1.20 2.04
C ASN A 33 10.72 -0.10 1.84
N PHE A 34 10.28 -0.42 0.62
CA PHE A 34 9.68 -1.72 0.32
C PHE A 34 10.69 -2.86 0.53
N ASN A 35 11.95 -2.68 0.17
CA ASN A 35 13.00 -3.67 0.45
C ASN A 35 13.22 -3.89 1.95
N LYS A 36 13.22 -2.82 2.76
CA LYS A 36 13.27 -2.91 4.21
C LYS A 36 12.04 -3.62 4.79
N TYR A 37 10.83 -3.26 4.32
CA TYR A 37 9.57 -3.90 4.70
C TYR A 37 9.60 -5.42 4.48
N ARG A 38 10.06 -5.88 3.31
CA ARG A 38 10.17 -7.32 3.01
C ARG A 38 11.12 -8.08 3.93
N ARG A 39 12.12 -7.39 4.51
CA ARG A 39 13.05 -7.97 5.49
C ARG A 39 12.58 -7.83 6.93
N GLY A 40 11.41 -7.24 7.17
CA GLY A 40 10.93 -6.96 8.53
C GLY A 40 11.70 -5.85 9.24
N GLU A 41 12.41 -5.01 8.50
CA GLU A 41 13.16 -3.87 9.03
C GLU A 41 12.28 -2.63 9.16
N SER A 42 12.72 -1.71 10.03
CA SER A 42 12.11 -0.38 10.12
C SER A 42 12.16 0.34 8.77
N CYS A 43 11.01 0.77 8.29
CA CYS A 43 10.83 1.42 7.00
C CYS A 43 9.85 2.58 7.12
N ARG A 44 10.03 3.59 6.26
CA ARG A 44 9.07 4.67 6.12
C ARG A 44 7.95 4.23 5.19
N THR A 45 6.71 4.39 5.63
CA THR A 45 5.52 4.07 4.85
C THR A 45 4.55 5.24 4.87
N TYR A 46 3.76 5.36 3.82
CA TYR A 46 2.58 6.22 3.78
C TYR A 46 1.34 5.34 3.85
N GLY A 47 0.32 5.77 4.59
CA GLY A 47 -0.85 4.97 4.90
C GLY A 47 -0.75 4.28 6.26
N GLY A 48 -1.33 3.09 6.39
CA GLY A 48 -1.46 2.38 7.66
C GLY A 48 -2.63 1.42 7.66
N PHE A 49 -3.20 1.16 8.83
CA PHE A 49 -4.37 0.29 8.99
C PHE A 49 -5.67 1.06 8.73
N TYR A 50 -6.49 0.54 7.82
CA TYR A 50 -7.78 1.14 7.47
C TYR A 50 -8.93 0.19 7.79
N THR A 51 -9.98 0.75 8.40
CA THR A 51 -11.26 0.08 8.66
C THR A 51 -12.39 0.58 7.76
N ARG A 52 -12.13 1.64 6.98
CA ARG A 52 -13.07 2.28 6.04
C ARG A 52 -12.35 2.59 4.74
N PHE A 53 -13.06 2.42 3.63
CA PHE A 53 -12.52 2.57 2.28
C PHE A 53 -13.40 3.51 1.43
N PRO A 54 -12.81 4.26 0.47
CA PRO A 54 -11.44 4.13 -0.03
C PRO A 54 -10.37 4.71 0.91
N ALA A 55 -9.21 4.05 0.95
CA ALA A 55 -8.00 4.59 1.54
C ALA A 55 -7.27 5.42 0.48
N ASN A 56 -7.12 6.72 0.72
CA ASN A 56 -6.50 7.66 -0.21
C ASN A 56 -5.14 8.11 0.34
N ILE A 57 -4.08 7.84 -0.41
CA ILE A 57 -2.70 8.13 0.00
C ILE A 57 -2.02 8.88 -1.14
N SER A 58 -1.66 10.14 -0.91
CA SER A 58 -0.92 10.95 -1.90
C SER A 58 0.56 10.61 -1.85
N VAL A 59 1.19 10.44 -3.03
CA VAL A 59 2.64 10.24 -3.09
C VAL A 59 3.37 11.58 -3.02
N PRO A 60 4.40 11.72 -2.16
CA PRO A 60 5.08 12.98 -1.91
C PRO A 60 6.01 13.42 -3.05
N SER A 61 6.43 12.49 -3.93
CA SER A 61 7.43 12.75 -4.96
C SER A 61 7.24 11.85 -6.17
N THR A 62 7.67 12.33 -7.33
CA THR A 62 7.67 11.55 -8.57
C THR A 62 8.68 10.40 -8.47
N GLY A 63 8.27 9.19 -8.83
CA GLY A 63 9.15 8.01 -8.79
C GLY A 63 8.41 6.69 -8.78
N ASN A 64 9.16 5.61 -8.50
CA ASN A 64 8.61 4.27 -8.33
C ASN A 64 8.05 4.09 -6.92
N TRP A 65 6.78 3.68 -6.86
CA TRP A 65 6.07 3.40 -5.62
C TRP A 65 5.53 1.98 -5.61
N ASN A 66 5.58 1.37 -4.43
CA ASN A 66 5.12 0.03 -4.11
C ASN A 66 3.90 0.16 -3.19
N VAL A 67 2.76 -0.38 -3.64
CA VAL A 67 1.51 -0.44 -2.87
C VAL A 67 1.36 -1.84 -2.32
N VAL A 68 1.25 -1.95 -1.00
CA VAL A 68 1.14 -3.22 -0.28
C VAL A 68 -0.18 -3.26 0.48
N LEU A 69 -0.96 -4.32 0.24
CA LEU A 69 -2.15 -4.66 1.01
C LEU A 69 -1.82 -5.89 1.86
N ALA A 70 -1.72 -5.71 3.17
CA ALA A 70 -1.26 -6.75 4.09
C ALA A 70 -2.26 -7.01 5.21
N LEU A 71 -2.77 -8.24 5.27
CA LEU A 71 -3.58 -8.71 6.39
C LEU A 71 -2.74 -8.78 7.67
N PRO A 72 -3.38 -8.68 8.86
CA PRO A 72 -2.70 -8.97 10.11
C PRO A 72 -2.04 -10.36 10.08
N PRO A 73 -0.91 -10.57 10.79
CA PRO A 73 -0.28 -11.88 10.89
C PRO A 73 -1.27 -12.98 11.31
N GLY A 74 -1.09 -14.19 10.76
CA GLY A 74 -1.94 -15.34 11.06
C GLY A 74 -3.31 -15.33 10.36
N HIS A 75 -3.64 -14.29 9.59
CA HIS A 75 -4.89 -14.21 8.85
C HIS A 75 -4.68 -14.51 7.36
N SER A 76 -5.59 -15.28 6.80
CA SER A 76 -5.72 -15.51 5.36
C SER A 76 -7.18 -15.34 4.99
N ALA A 77 -7.45 -14.45 4.06
CA ALA A 77 -8.80 -14.20 3.56
C ALA A 77 -8.74 -13.93 2.06
N ARG A 78 -9.76 -14.37 1.34
CA ARG A 78 -9.95 -13.96 -0.06
C ARG A 78 -10.49 -12.53 -0.07
N ILE A 79 -9.61 -11.56 -0.24
CA ILE A 79 -9.98 -10.15 -0.26
C ILE A 79 -10.33 -9.67 -1.67
N GLN A 80 -11.51 -9.06 -1.81
CA GLN A 80 -11.84 -8.23 -2.97
C GLN A 80 -11.24 -6.84 -2.76
N HIS A 81 -10.52 -6.33 -3.76
CA HIS A 81 -9.84 -5.04 -3.71
C HIS A 81 -9.71 -4.42 -5.10
N SER A 82 -9.47 -3.11 -5.14
CA SER A 82 -9.10 -2.38 -6.35
C SER A 82 -8.13 -1.26 -6.02
N ILE A 83 -7.14 -1.02 -6.87
CA ILE A 83 -6.19 0.09 -6.76
C ILE A 83 -6.42 1.02 -7.95
N GLN A 84 -6.64 2.30 -7.65
CA GLN A 84 -6.78 3.37 -8.63
C GLN A 84 -5.73 4.44 -8.39
N TYR A 85 -5.29 5.08 -9.46
CA TYR A 85 -4.27 6.12 -9.45
C TYR A 85 -4.89 7.39 -10.02
N ILE A 86 -5.05 8.41 -9.17
CA ILE A 86 -5.74 9.66 -9.50
C ILE A 86 -4.70 10.78 -9.53
N SER A 87 -4.47 11.36 -10.71
CA SER A 87 -3.52 12.45 -10.93
C SER A 87 -4.15 13.83 -10.72
#